data_AF-A0A6V8KIA7-F1
#
_entry.id   AF-A0A6V8KIA7-F1
#
_cell.length_a   1.000
_cell.length_b   1.000
_cell.length_c   1.000
_cell.angle_alpha   90.00
_cell.angle_beta   90.00
_cell.angle_gamma   90.00
#
_symmetry.space_group_name_H-M   'P 1'
#
loop_
_entity.id
_entity.type
_entity.pdbx_description
1 polymer ?
#
loop_
_entity_poly.entity_id
_entity_poly.type
_entity_poly.pdbx_seq_one_letter_code
_entity_poly.pdbx_strand_id
1 'polypeptide(L)'
;MRTGAAAGHQGYYHEAVYYSSPNELLEVVVPFLLDGLEAGEPTIVAFGEKGTALVQSALPPGADVAYLPGGDTYARPAGAIRAYRTLLAEHVARGASQIRIVGELPPDNLRPAVWDWWARYESAINHAYDEFPLWSMCAYDTSATPDEVLADIERTHPRRATAAGLRLPSPTYVPPERFELDRSPVRADPLQDGPPLLDLTDPTPAAARAAVQGAVGGLLSIDRLEQLLIAVSEAVTNGLRHGLPPVRLRAWHGDGRTVITVRDGGAGPTDPYAGLLPATNGGPGGLGLWLIHQLCDHVAFGRAGDGFVLRLTAGAV
;
A
#
# COMPACT_ATOMS: atom_id res chain seq x y z
N MET A 1 9.33 -19.63 20.73
CA MET A 1 9.76 -20.25 19.46
C MET A 1 8.55 -20.24 18.54
N ARG A 2 8.76 -20.05 17.23
CA ARG A 2 7.66 -20.02 16.25
C ARG A 2 6.97 -21.38 16.15
N THR A 3 5.65 -21.37 15.98
CA THR A 3 4.82 -22.58 15.86
C THR A 3 4.19 -22.73 14.47
N GLY A 4 3.60 -23.90 14.21
CA GLY A 4 2.89 -24.21 12.96
C GLY A 4 3.77 -24.21 11.71
N ALA A 5 3.20 -23.83 10.57
CA ALA A 5 3.89 -23.82 9.28
C ALA A 5 5.03 -22.79 9.20
N ALA A 6 5.02 -21.77 10.07
CA ALA A 6 6.10 -20.81 10.22
C ALA A 6 7.23 -21.28 11.16
N ALA A 7 7.14 -22.49 11.73
CA ALA A 7 8.21 -23.05 12.54
C ALA A 7 9.52 -23.14 11.74
N GLY A 8 10.61 -22.58 12.29
CA GLY A 8 11.91 -22.51 11.62
C GLY A 8 12.03 -21.43 10.53
N HIS A 9 10.95 -20.72 10.19
CA HIS A 9 11.01 -19.59 9.24
C HIS A 9 11.54 -18.33 9.94
N GLN A 10 12.50 -17.67 9.32
CA GLN A 10 12.99 -16.36 9.76
C GLN A 10 12.29 -15.25 9.01
N GLY A 11 11.92 -14.19 9.71
CA GLY A 11 11.24 -13.03 9.15
C GLY A 11 9.78 -13.27 8.79
N TYR A 12 9.30 -12.67 7.72
CA TYR A 12 7.86 -12.61 7.46
C TYR A 12 7.35 -13.85 6.73
N TYR A 13 6.37 -14.53 7.32
CA TYR A 13 5.64 -15.66 6.73
C TYR A 13 4.31 -15.16 6.15
N HIS A 14 4.33 -14.84 4.85
CA HIS A 14 3.22 -14.17 4.17
C HIS A 14 2.43 -15.15 3.29
N GLU A 15 1.12 -15.26 3.55
CA GLU A 15 0.23 -16.18 2.84
C GLU A 15 -1.00 -15.47 2.27
N ALA A 16 -1.42 -15.84 1.07
CA ALA A 16 -2.73 -15.49 0.53
C ALA A 16 -3.77 -16.57 0.88
N VAL A 17 -4.99 -16.15 1.19
CA VAL A 17 -6.17 -17.00 1.32
C VAL A 17 -7.15 -16.61 0.23
N TYR A 18 -7.41 -17.52 -0.70
CA TYR A 18 -8.45 -17.34 -1.71
C TYR A 18 -9.70 -18.07 -1.25
N TYR A 19 -10.83 -17.38 -1.26
CA TYR A 19 -12.10 -17.98 -0.89
C TYR A 19 -13.21 -17.52 -1.83
N SER A 20 -14.28 -18.31 -1.89
CA SER A 20 -15.48 -18.04 -2.68
C SER A 20 -16.75 -18.02 -1.81
N SER A 21 -16.61 -18.35 -0.52
CA SER A 21 -17.71 -18.32 0.45
C SER A 21 -17.22 -17.99 1.87
N PRO A 22 -18.10 -17.47 2.75
CA PRO A 22 -17.79 -17.26 4.16
C PRO A 22 -17.30 -18.52 4.87
N ASN A 23 -17.84 -19.69 4.54
CA ASN A 23 -17.43 -20.95 5.17
C ASN A 23 -16.00 -21.34 4.78
N GLU A 24 -15.65 -21.21 3.50
CA GLU A 24 -14.30 -21.48 3.01
C GLU A 24 -13.26 -20.55 3.67
N LEU A 25 -13.61 -19.27 3.88
CA LEU A 25 -12.78 -18.35 4.66
C LEU A 25 -12.60 -18.85 6.10
N LEU A 26 -13.69 -19.18 6.79
CA LEU A 26 -13.65 -19.62 8.19
C LEU A 26 -12.89 -20.94 8.39
N GLU A 27 -12.97 -21.87 7.44
CA GLU A 27 -12.21 -23.13 7.46
C GLU A 27 -10.69 -22.92 7.49
N VAL A 28 -10.20 -21.81 6.93
CA VAL A 28 -8.77 -21.43 6.98
C VAL A 28 -8.45 -20.59 8.21
N VAL A 29 -9.28 -19.57 8.47
CA VAL A 29 -8.99 -18.51 9.43
C VAL A 29 -9.18 -18.96 10.88
N VAL A 30 -10.24 -19.72 11.18
CA VAL A 30 -10.53 -20.12 12.57
C VAL A 30 -9.42 -21.02 13.14
N PRO A 31 -8.95 -22.08 12.46
CA PRO A 31 -7.83 -22.88 12.96
C PRO A 31 -6.57 -22.03 13.15
N PHE A 32 -6.26 -21.14 12.20
CA PHE A 32 -5.10 -20.25 12.30
C PHE A 32 -5.12 -19.37 13.56
N LEU A 33 -6.28 -18.83 13.91
CA LEU A 33 -6.46 -18.01 15.10
C LEU A 33 -6.39 -18.85 16.38
N LEU A 34 -7.11 -19.97 16.44
CA LEU A 34 -7.15 -20.84 17.62
C LEU A 34 -5.78 -21.44 17.96
N ASP A 35 -5.04 -21.90 16.96
CA ASP A 35 -3.66 -22.39 17.13
C ASP A 35 -2.74 -21.28 17.67
N GLY A 36 -2.97 -20.02 17.30
CA GLY A 36 -2.24 -18.88 17.82
C GLY A 36 -2.51 -18.64 19.30
N LEU A 37 -3.79 -18.66 19.67
CA LEU A 37 -4.22 -18.52 21.06
C LEU A 37 -3.69 -19.66 21.94
N GLU A 38 -3.76 -20.90 21.47
CA GLU A 38 -3.21 -22.07 22.18
C GLU A 38 -1.69 -21.95 22.40
N ALA A 39 -0.98 -21.44 21.40
CA ALA A 39 0.46 -21.18 21.48
C ALA A 39 0.84 -19.92 22.30
N GLY A 40 -0.14 -19.14 22.77
CA GLY A 40 0.11 -17.87 23.47
C GLY A 40 0.69 -16.77 22.57
N GLU A 41 0.42 -16.84 21.26
CA GLU A 41 0.91 -15.90 20.27
C GLU A 41 -0.09 -14.74 20.10
N PRO A 42 0.36 -13.47 20.08
CA PRO A 42 -0.51 -12.35 19.75
C PRO A 42 -1.27 -12.61 18.44
N THR A 43 -2.59 -12.59 18.52
CA THR A 43 -3.49 -13.03 17.46
C THR A 43 -4.44 -11.89 17.10
N ILE A 44 -4.43 -11.48 15.83
CA ILE A 44 -5.01 -10.22 15.39
C ILE A 44 -5.86 -10.43 14.14
N VAL A 45 -7.05 -9.83 14.13
CA VAL A 45 -8.02 -9.84 13.03
C VAL A 45 -8.17 -8.41 12.49
N ALA A 46 -7.93 -8.22 11.20
CA ALA A 46 -7.94 -6.92 10.51
C ALA A 46 -8.85 -6.97 9.27
N PHE A 47 -10.14 -7.23 9.50
CA PHE A 47 -11.17 -7.21 8.45
C PHE A 47 -12.02 -5.94 8.51
N GLY A 48 -12.84 -5.71 7.48
CA GLY A 48 -13.97 -4.79 7.58
C GLY A 48 -15.01 -5.27 8.62
N GLU A 49 -16.01 -4.44 8.91
CA GLU A 49 -17.03 -4.71 9.94
C GLU A 49 -17.71 -6.08 9.74
N LYS A 50 -18.09 -6.42 8.51
CA LYS A 50 -18.75 -7.70 8.17
C LYS A 50 -17.83 -8.91 8.37
N GLY A 51 -16.59 -8.85 7.88
CA GLY A 51 -15.62 -9.94 8.04
C GLY A 51 -15.22 -10.13 9.51
N THR A 52 -15.08 -9.03 10.25
CA THR A 52 -14.83 -9.04 11.70
C THR A 52 -15.96 -9.74 12.44
N ALA A 53 -17.22 -9.36 12.18
CA ALA A 53 -18.38 -9.99 12.81
C ALA A 53 -18.50 -11.48 12.46
N LEU A 54 -18.21 -11.86 11.20
CA LEU A 54 -18.20 -13.24 10.75
C LEU A 54 -17.17 -14.07 11.54
N VAL A 55 -15.92 -13.64 11.57
CA VAL A 55 -14.82 -14.33 12.29
C VAL A 55 -15.12 -14.40 13.78
N GLN A 56 -15.55 -13.29 14.39
CA GLN A 56 -15.87 -13.23 15.81
C GLN A 56 -16.99 -14.20 16.19
N SER A 57 -18.01 -14.37 15.35
CA SER A 57 -19.12 -15.30 15.61
C SER A 57 -18.72 -16.77 15.53
N ALA A 58 -17.62 -17.08 14.83
CA ALA A 58 -17.11 -18.44 14.65
C ALA A 58 -16.10 -18.84 15.73
N LEU A 59 -15.57 -17.88 16.51
CA LEU A 59 -14.64 -18.14 17.59
C LEU A 59 -15.37 -18.49 18.90
N PRO A 60 -14.73 -19.29 19.79
CA PRO A 60 -15.24 -19.50 21.14
C PRO A 60 -15.45 -18.18 21.90
N PRO A 61 -16.52 -18.07 22.70
CA PRO A 61 -16.72 -16.89 23.54
C PRO A 61 -15.51 -16.63 24.45
N GLY A 62 -15.02 -15.38 24.47
CA GLY A 62 -13.88 -14.97 25.29
C GLY A 62 -12.50 -15.26 24.69
N ALA A 63 -12.42 -15.67 23.42
CA ALA A 63 -11.14 -15.76 22.70
C ALA A 63 -10.39 -14.41 22.72
N ASP A 64 -9.14 -14.42 23.18
CA ASP A 64 -8.29 -13.22 23.35
C ASP A 64 -7.67 -12.78 22.00
N VAL A 65 -8.53 -12.30 21.10
CA VAL A 65 -8.15 -11.81 19.77
C VAL A 65 -8.26 -10.29 19.74
N ALA A 66 -7.22 -9.63 19.24
CA ALA A 66 -7.24 -8.20 18.99
C ALA A 66 -7.91 -7.91 17.62
N TYR A 67 -8.84 -6.96 17.59
CA TYR A 67 -9.51 -6.54 16.37
C TYR A 67 -9.03 -5.15 15.96
N LEU A 68 -8.46 -5.05 14.77
CA LEU A 68 -8.03 -3.77 14.20
C LEU A 68 -9.13 -3.23 13.29
N PRO A 69 -9.50 -1.94 13.41
CA PRO A 69 -10.39 -1.31 12.45
C PRO A 69 -9.66 -1.23 11.10
N GLY A 70 -10.05 -2.10 10.16
CA GLY A 70 -9.39 -2.21 8.85
C GLY A 70 -9.46 -0.92 8.03
N GLY A 71 -10.57 -0.18 8.07
CA GLY A 71 -10.83 0.96 7.19
C GLY A 71 -9.77 2.07 7.23
N ASP A 72 -9.58 2.71 8.39
CA ASP A 72 -8.70 3.87 8.51
C ASP A 72 -7.21 3.52 8.34
N THR A 73 -6.83 2.32 8.78
CA THR A 73 -5.45 1.82 8.67
C THR A 73 -5.03 1.67 7.21
N TYR A 74 -5.95 1.30 6.34
CA TYR A 74 -5.72 1.11 4.90
C TYR A 74 -6.17 2.31 4.05
N ALA A 75 -6.14 3.53 4.60
CA ALA A 75 -6.37 4.73 3.79
C ALA A 75 -5.26 4.96 2.74
N ARG A 76 -4.01 4.65 3.09
CA ARG A 76 -2.83 4.85 2.23
C ARG A 76 -1.76 3.77 2.46
N PRO A 77 -1.12 3.23 1.42
CA PRO A 77 -0.08 2.21 1.53
C PRO A 77 1.04 2.53 2.55
N ALA A 78 1.71 3.69 2.42
CA ALA A 78 2.83 4.06 3.29
C ALA A 78 2.38 4.25 4.75
N GLY A 79 1.15 4.76 4.94
CA GLY A 79 0.53 4.90 6.26
C GLY A 79 0.26 3.54 6.91
N ALA A 80 -0.30 2.60 6.15
CA ALA A 80 -0.56 1.23 6.58
C ALA A 80 0.75 0.52 6.98
N ILE A 81 1.79 0.58 6.13
CA ILE A 81 3.11 -0.01 6.44
C ILE A 81 3.66 0.55 7.76
N ARG A 82 3.63 1.87 7.94
CA ARG A 82 4.09 2.49 9.19
C ARG A 82 3.29 1.99 10.40
N ALA A 83 1.96 1.97 10.30
CA ALA A 83 1.08 1.56 11.39
C ALA A 83 1.35 0.12 11.83
N TYR A 84 1.44 -0.82 10.88
CA TYR A 84 1.76 -2.21 11.19
C TYR A 84 3.18 -2.37 11.74
N ARG A 85 4.19 -1.68 11.20
CA ARG A 85 5.55 -1.73 11.77
C ARG A 85 5.59 -1.29 13.23
N THR A 86 4.87 -0.22 13.59
CA THR A 86 4.75 0.21 14.99
C THR A 86 4.10 -0.89 15.84
N LEU A 87 2.96 -1.43 15.40
CA LEU A 87 2.25 -2.50 16.11
C LEU A 87 3.12 -3.75 16.31
N LEU A 88 3.82 -4.19 15.27
CA LEU A 88 4.67 -5.37 15.31
C LEU A 88 5.86 -5.15 16.27
N ALA A 89 6.48 -3.97 16.24
CA ALA A 89 7.54 -3.60 17.15
C ALA A 89 7.08 -3.60 18.62
N GLU A 90 5.86 -3.12 18.91
CA GLU A 90 5.30 -3.14 20.26
C GLU A 90 5.05 -4.57 20.78
N HIS A 91 4.63 -5.50 19.91
CA HIS A 91 4.51 -6.91 20.30
C HIS A 91 5.87 -7.57 20.53
N VAL A 92 6.87 -7.29 19.68
CA VAL A 92 8.24 -7.79 19.87
C VAL A 92 8.86 -7.23 21.15
N ALA A 93 8.66 -5.94 21.46
CA ALA A 93 9.13 -5.32 22.70
C ALA A 93 8.52 -5.96 23.95
N ARG A 94 7.31 -6.53 23.84
CA ARG A 94 6.63 -7.32 24.89
C ARG A 94 7.05 -8.80 24.92
N GLY A 95 7.99 -9.22 24.07
CA GLY A 95 8.55 -10.57 24.05
C GLY A 95 7.85 -11.54 23.10
N ALA A 96 7.02 -11.07 22.17
CA ALA A 96 6.38 -11.93 21.18
C ALA A 96 7.43 -12.62 20.29
N SER A 97 7.46 -13.95 20.32
CA SER A 97 8.35 -14.75 19.46
C SER A 97 7.70 -15.19 18.14
N GLN A 98 6.39 -14.94 18.00
CA GLN A 98 5.58 -15.04 16.78
C GLN A 98 4.35 -14.14 16.94
N ILE A 99 3.90 -13.51 15.86
CA ILE A 99 2.67 -12.70 15.81
C ILE A 99 1.83 -13.23 14.65
N ARG A 100 0.52 -13.44 14.87
CA ARG A 100 -0.43 -13.91 13.87
C ARG A 100 -1.41 -12.81 13.48
N ILE A 101 -1.47 -12.48 12.20
CA ILE A 101 -2.41 -11.49 11.68
C ILE A 101 -3.19 -12.07 10.51
N VAL A 102 -4.51 -11.97 10.54
CA VAL A 102 -5.35 -12.25 9.38
C VAL A 102 -6.14 -11.00 9.02
N GLY A 103 -6.23 -10.67 7.74
CA GLY A 103 -6.97 -9.49 7.32
C GLY A 103 -7.25 -9.45 5.83
N GLU A 104 -7.90 -8.39 5.42
CA GLU A 104 -8.22 -8.09 4.01
C GLU A 104 -7.88 -6.63 3.71
N LEU A 105 -7.65 -6.32 2.44
CA LEU A 105 -7.73 -4.95 1.97
C LEU A 105 -9.21 -4.55 1.80
N PRO A 106 -9.59 -3.31 2.15
CA PRO A 106 -10.93 -2.80 1.84
C PRO A 106 -11.28 -2.95 0.36
N PRO A 107 -12.53 -3.26 -0.01
CA PRO A 107 -12.92 -3.45 -1.41
C PRO A 107 -12.57 -2.27 -2.33
N ASP A 108 -12.64 -1.04 -1.83
CA ASP A 108 -12.27 0.17 -2.60
C ASP A 108 -10.79 0.19 -3.01
N ASN A 109 -9.92 -0.50 -2.27
CA ASN A 109 -8.49 -0.62 -2.53
C ASN A 109 -8.16 -1.69 -3.58
N LEU A 110 -9.11 -2.56 -3.90
CA LEU A 110 -8.99 -3.58 -4.95
C LEU A 110 -9.50 -3.09 -6.31
N ARG A 111 -9.95 -1.83 -6.41
CA ARG A 111 -10.46 -1.28 -7.67
C ARG A 111 -9.30 -0.97 -8.63
N PRO A 112 -9.45 -1.24 -9.95
CA PRO A 112 -8.40 -0.99 -10.95
C PRO A 112 -7.80 0.42 -10.93
N ALA A 113 -8.60 1.44 -10.59
CA ALA A 113 -8.18 2.84 -10.57
C ALA A 113 -7.07 3.15 -9.54
N VAL A 114 -7.05 2.38 -8.44
CA VAL A 114 -6.10 2.54 -7.34
C VAL A 114 -5.32 1.27 -7.08
N TRP A 115 -5.52 0.19 -7.83
CA TRP A 115 -4.83 -1.07 -7.52
C TRP A 115 -3.31 -0.93 -7.65
N ASP A 116 -2.86 -0.07 -8.54
CA ASP A 116 -1.46 0.04 -8.92
C ASP A 116 -0.53 0.35 -7.71
N TRP A 117 -0.92 1.21 -6.75
CA TRP A 117 -0.12 1.48 -5.53
C TRP A 117 -0.33 0.44 -4.40
N TRP A 118 -1.42 -0.34 -4.44
CA TRP A 118 -1.73 -1.39 -3.47
C TRP A 118 -1.06 -2.70 -3.86
N ALA A 119 -0.93 -2.99 -5.15
CA ALA A 119 -0.03 -4.02 -5.66
C ALA A 119 1.41 -3.81 -5.15
N ARG A 120 1.89 -2.55 -5.14
CA ARG A 120 3.19 -2.20 -4.56
C ARG A 120 3.23 -2.41 -3.04
N TYR A 121 2.14 -2.09 -2.33
CA TYR A 121 2.02 -2.40 -0.90
C TYR A 121 2.18 -3.91 -0.66
N GLU A 122 1.38 -4.74 -1.34
CA GLU A 122 1.38 -6.21 -1.18
C GLU A 122 2.76 -6.81 -1.46
N SER A 123 3.47 -6.24 -2.44
CA SER A 123 4.86 -6.64 -2.71
C SER A 123 5.79 -6.18 -1.59
N ALA A 124 5.81 -4.88 -1.28
CA ALA A 124 6.76 -4.25 -0.38
C ALA A 124 6.69 -4.76 1.07
N ILE A 125 5.52 -5.21 1.54
CA ILE A 125 5.37 -5.74 2.90
C ILE A 125 6.23 -6.99 3.15
N ASN A 126 6.54 -7.77 2.10
CA ASN A 126 7.48 -8.90 2.20
C ASN A 126 8.86 -8.47 2.69
N HIS A 127 9.29 -7.24 2.37
CA HIS A 127 10.53 -6.65 2.87
C HIS A 127 10.27 -5.83 4.15
N ALA A 128 9.25 -4.99 4.13
CA ALA A 128 8.98 -4.05 5.21
C ALA A 128 8.64 -4.72 6.54
N TYR A 129 8.17 -5.96 6.55
CA TYR A 129 7.87 -6.69 7.78
C TYR A 129 8.86 -7.83 8.08
N ASP A 130 9.89 -8.03 7.25
CA ASP A 130 10.78 -9.20 7.34
C ASP A 130 11.65 -9.22 8.60
N GLU A 131 11.80 -8.08 9.29
CA GLU A 131 12.50 -8.04 10.58
C GLU A 131 11.65 -8.56 11.76
N PHE A 132 10.33 -8.74 11.56
CA PHE A 132 9.42 -9.18 12.61
C PHE A 132 9.09 -10.68 12.49
N PRO A 133 8.80 -11.38 13.60
CA PRO A 133 8.37 -12.77 13.57
C PRO A 133 6.87 -12.88 13.19
N LEU A 134 6.49 -12.24 12.09
CA LEU A 134 5.11 -12.16 11.63
C LEU A 134 4.75 -13.41 10.81
N TRP A 135 3.57 -13.96 11.06
CA TRP A 135 2.86 -14.85 10.16
C TRP A 135 1.52 -14.19 9.83
N SER A 136 1.29 -13.86 8.55
CA SER A 136 0.01 -13.30 8.14
C SER A 136 -0.70 -14.06 7.03
N MET A 137 -2.02 -13.92 7.04
CA MET A 137 -2.94 -14.37 6.00
C MET A 137 -3.71 -13.17 5.45
N CYS A 138 -3.49 -12.85 4.17
CA CYS A 138 -4.24 -11.84 3.44
C CYS A 138 -5.36 -12.54 2.67
N ALA A 139 -6.62 -12.21 2.97
CA ALA A 139 -7.78 -12.87 2.43
C ALA A 139 -8.36 -12.11 1.22
N TYR A 140 -8.69 -12.86 0.16
CA TYR A 140 -9.27 -12.34 -1.08
C TYR A 140 -10.48 -13.15 -1.52
N ASP A 141 -11.63 -12.48 -1.62
CA ASP A 141 -12.85 -13.04 -2.19
C ASP A 141 -12.72 -13.14 -3.72
N THR A 142 -12.58 -14.36 -4.23
CA THR A 142 -12.43 -14.65 -5.66
C THR A 142 -13.66 -14.31 -6.48
N SER A 143 -14.83 -14.12 -5.86
CA SER A 143 -16.05 -13.72 -6.55
C SER A 143 -16.17 -12.20 -6.74
N ALA A 144 -15.45 -11.42 -5.93
CA ALA A 144 -15.51 -9.97 -5.92
C ALA A 144 -14.20 -9.30 -6.41
N THR A 145 -13.06 -9.98 -6.25
CA THR A 145 -11.74 -9.45 -6.59
C THR A 145 -11.50 -9.57 -8.10
N PRO A 146 -11.12 -8.49 -8.81
CA PRO A 146 -10.80 -8.56 -10.23
C PRO A 146 -9.65 -9.52 -10.56
N ASP A 147 -9.71 -10.18 -11.71
CA ASP A 147 -8.69 -11.14 -12.14
C ASP A 147 -7.26 -10.55 -12.19
N GLU A 148 -7.13 -9.28 -12.61
CA GLU A 148 -5.83 -8.60 -12.65
C GLU A 148 -5.23 -8.38 -11.25
N VAL A 149 -6.09 -8.17 -10.25
CA VAL A 149 -5.68 -8.06 -8.85
C VAL A 149 -5.22 -9.41 -8.34
N LEU A 150 -6.01 -10.47 -8.58
CA LEU A 150 -5.66 -11.84 -8.18
C LEU A 150 -4.34 -12.32 -8.82
N ALA A 151 -4.08 -11.92 -10.08
CA ALA A 151 -2.82 -12.21 -10.76
C ALA A 151 -1.62 -11.54 -10.07
N ASP A 152 -1.76 -10.31 -9.59
CA ASP A 152 -0.73 -9.65 -8.80
C ASP A 152 -0.59 -10.28 -7.40
N ILE A 153 -1.69 -10.68 -6.74
CA ILE A 153 -1.62 -11.38 -5.44
C ILE A 153 -0.79 -12.67 -5.54
N GLU A 154 -0.92 -13.44 -6.62
CA GLU A 154 -0.08 -14.64 -6.84
C GLU A 154 1.41 -14.33 -6.93
N ARG A 155 1.74 -13.15 -7.47
CA ARG A 155 3.11 -12.68 -7.66
C ARG A 155 3.70 -12.04 -6.40
N THR A 156 2.87 -11.52 -5.50
CA THR A 156 3.31 -10.82 -4.29
C THR A 156 3.28 -11.69 -3.04
N HIS A 157 2.51 -12.78 -3.01
CA HIS A 157 2.44 -13.68 -1.86
C HIS A 157 3.29 -14.92 -2.09
N PRO A 158 4.34 -15.18 -1.27
CA PRO A 158 5.19 -16.36 -1.42
C PRO A 158 4.45 -17.69 -1.28
N ARG A 159 3.31 -17.69 -0.58
CA ARG A 159 2.53 -18.89 -0.23
C ARG A 159 1.03 -18.65 -0.32
N ARG A 160 0.28 -19.75 -0.37
CA ARG A 160 -1.18 -19.80 -0.33
C ARG A 160 -1.64 -20.78 0.74
N ALA A 161 -2.58 -20.37 1.58
CA ALA A 161 -3.25 -21.23 2.54
C ALA A 161 -4.62 -21.66 1.97
N THR A 162 -4.93 -22.95 2.09
CA THR A 162 -6.17 -23.55 1.55
C THR A 162 -7.06 -24.09 2.68
N ALA A 163 -8.36 -24.22 2.40
CA ALA A 163 -9.34 -24.83 3.32
C ALA A 163 -8.99 -26.29 3.68
N ALA A 164 -8.28 -27.00 2.79
CA ALA A 164 -7.76 -28.34 3.07
C ALA A 164 -6.58 -28.37 4.07
N GLY A 165 -6.22 -27.22 4.66
CA GLY A 165 -5.09 -27.09 5.59
C GLY A 165 -3.72 -27.05 4.90
N LEU A 166 -3.67 -27.16 3.57
CA LEU A 166 -2.40 -27.11 2.82
C LEU A 166 -1.86 -25.68 2.77
N ARG A 167 -0.53 -25.56 2.91
CA ARG A 167 0.26 -24.34 2.71
C ARG A 167 1.17 -24.54 1.50
N LEU A 168 0.81 -23.95 0.38
CA LEU A 168 1.44 -24.19 -0.92
C LEU A 168 2.33 -23.01 -1.30
N PRO A 169 3.55 -23.22 -1.83
CA PRO A 169 4.34 -22.14 -2.40
C PRO A 169 3.64 -21.58 -3.65
N SER A 170 3.70 -20.26 -3.84
CA SER A 170 3.18 -19.61 -5.04
C SER A 170 4.22 -19.72 -6.17
N PRO A 171 3.90 -20.39 -7.30
CA PRO A 171 4.89 -20.67 -8.35
C PRO A 171 5.33 -19.41 -9.12
N THR A 172 4.49 -18.36 -9.16
CA THR A 172 4.79 -17.11 -9.86
C THR A 172 5.24 -15.99 -8.92
N TYR A 173 5.50 -16.30 -7.64
CA TYR A 173 6.02 -15.31 -6.70
C TYR A 173 7.31 -14.68 -7.21
N VAL A 174 7.41 -13.36 -7.10
CA VAL A 174 8.61 -12.59 -7.38
C VAL A 174 8.95 -11.69 -6.20
N PRO A 175 10.23 -11.53 -5.86
CA PRO A 175 10.63 -10.63 -4.78
C PRO A 175 10.35 -9.16 -5.16
N PRO A 176 10.22 -8.25 -4.18
CA PRO A 176 9.73 -6.89 -4.43
C PRO A 176 10.56 -6.10 -5.45
N GLU A 177 11.87 -6.30 -5.47
CA GLU A 177 12.79 -5.67 -6.42
C GLU A 177 12.43 -6.01 -7.87
N ARG A 178 11.98 -7.24 -8.12
CA ARG A 178 11.58 -7.70 -9.46
C ARG A 178 10.14 -7.33 -9.78
N PHE A 179 9.25 -7.39 -8.79
CA PHE A 179 7.85 -7.02 -8.98
C PHE A 179 7.72 -5.59 -9.54
N GLU A 180 8.46 -4.63 -8.97
CA GLU A 180 8.44 -3.23 -9.40
C GLU A 180 8.98 -3.02 -10.83
N LEU A 181 9.98 -3.80 -11.25
CA LEU A 181 10.55 -3.72 -12.59
C LEU A 181 9.57 -4.20 -13.68
N ASP A 182 8.72 -5.16 -13.34
CA ASP A 182 7.75 -5.76 -14.26
C ASP A 182 6.44 -4.94 -14.37
N ARG A 183 6.30 -3.81 -13.64
CA ARG A 183 5.05 -3.04 -13.61
C ARG A 183 4.82 -2.26 -14.92
N SER A 184 3.55 -2.24 -15.30
CA SER A 184 3.06 -1.44 -16.43
C SER A 184 3.32 0.06 -16.21
N PRO A 185 3.47 0.84 -17.31
CA PRO A 185 3.58 2.29 -17.24
C PRO A 185 2.42 2.93 -16.48
N VAL A 186 2.66 4.11 -15.92
CA VAL A 186 1.61 4.90 -15.25
C VAL A 186 0.50 5.22 -16.24
N ARG A 187 -0.66 4.58 -16.08
CA ARG A 187 -1.86 4.86 -16.87
C ARG A 187 -2.30 6.28 -16.60
N ALA A 188 -2.47 7.13 -17.62
CA ALA A 188 -2.98 8.50 -17.44
C ALA A 188 -4.37 8.51 -16.79
N ASP A 189 -4.62 9.51 -15.94
CA ASP A 189 -5.97 9.78 -15.42
C ASP A 189 -6.84 10.38 -16.55
N PRO A 190 -8.13 10.01 -16.68
CA PRO A 190 -9.03 10.57 -17.70
C PRO A 190 -9.09 12.11 -17.73
N LEU A 191 -8.89 12.80 -16.60
CA LEU A 191 -8.85 14.27 -16.58
C LEU A 191 -7.71 14.83 -17.45
N GLN A 192 -6.66 14.04 -17.67
CA GLN A 192 -5.50 14.43 -18.47
C GLN A 192 -5.77 14.43 -19.99
N ASP A 193 -6.93 13.94 -20.45
CA ASP A 193 -7.36 14.03 -21.85
C ASP A 193 -7.79 15.46 -22.21
N GLY A 194 -8.15 16.27 -21.21
CA GLY A 194 -8.48 17.69 -21.37
C GLY A 194 -7.27 18.63 -21.21
N PRO A 195 -7.44 19.92 -21.55
CA PRO A 195 -6.41 20.92 -21.31
C PRO A 195 -6.14 21.10 -19.80
N PRO A 196 -4.88 21.28 -19.38
CA PRO A 196 -4.57 21.52 -17.98
C PRO A 196 -5.01 22.92 -17.54
N LEU A 197 -5.35 23.06 -16.26
CA LEU A 197 -5.58 24.35 -15.60
C LEU A 197 -4.27 25.14 -15.42
N LEU A 198 -3.15 24.40 -15.33
CA LEU A 198 -1.81 24.94 -15.10
C LEU A 198 -0.80 24.11 -15.88
N ASP A 199 0.13 24.76 -16.57
CA ASP A 199 1.31 24.12 -17.19
C ASP A 199 2.54 25.01 -16.95
N LEU A 200 3.48 24.51 -16.13
CA LEU A 200 4.69 25.22 -15.73
C LEU A 200 5.93 24.44 -16.13
N THR A 201 6.92 25.14 -16.68
CA THR A 201 8.24 24.58 -17.00
C THR A 201 9.29 25.13 -16.05
N ASP A 202 10.05 24.24 -15.45
CA ASP A 202 11.10 24.49 -14.44
C ASP A 202 10.67 25.42 -13.29
N PRO A 203 9.48 25.22 -12.67
CA PRO A 203 9.05 26.07 -11.57
C PRO A 203 9.91 25.83 -10.32
N THR A 204 10.17 26.89 -9.54
CA THR A 204 10.65 26.70 -8.17
C THR A 204 9.54 26.07 -7.31
N PRO A 205 9.86 25.35 -6.20
CA PRO A 205 8.84 24.80 -5.31
C PRO A 205 7.86 25.84 -4.76
N ALA A 206 8.33 27.06 -4.50
CA ALA A 206 7.47 28.17 -4.07
C ALA A 206 6.53 28.65 -5.18
N ALA A 207 7.03 28.78 -6.42
CA ALA A 207 6.22 29.18 -7.56
C ALA A 207 5.16 28.10 -7.90
N ALA A 208 5.55 26.82 -7.86
CA ALA A 208 4.66 25.70 -8.05
C ALA A 208 3.51 25.70 -7.04
N ARG A 209 3.81 25.86 -5.74
CA ARG A 209 2.78 25.97 -4.69
C ARG A 209 1.83 27.12 -4.93
N ALA A 210 2.35 28.33 -5.16
CA ALA A 210 1.52 29.52 -5.35
C ALA A 210 0.58 29.36 -6.55
N ALA A 211 1.08 28.79 -7.65
CA ALA A 211 0.29 28.54 -8.84
C ALA A 211 -0.79 27.47 -8.63
N VAL A 212 -0.46 26.35 -7.97
CA VAL A 212 -1.44 25.30 -7.64
C VAL A 212 -2.50 25.85 -6.68
N GLN A 213 -2.11 26.61 -5.65
CA GLN A 213 -3.05 27.26 -4.74
C GLN A 213 -4.02 28.19 -5.48
N GLY A 214 -3.51 29.00 -6.43
CA GLY A 214 -4.36 29.86 -7.24
C GLY A 214 -5.31 29.09 -8.17
N ALA A 215 -4.86 27.96 -8.72
CA ALA A 215 -5.63 27.18 -9.69
C ALA A 215 -6.71 26.29 -9.05
N VAL A 216 -6.45 25.70 -7.88
CA VAL A 216 -7.35 24.70 -7.26
C VAL A 216 -7.74 25.01 -5.82
N GLY A 217 -7.30 26.14 -5.24
CA GLY A 217 -7.50 26.43 -3.82
C GLY A 217 -8.95 26.57 -3.39
N GLY A 218 -9.84 27.01 -4.31
CA GLY A 218 -11.28 27.08 -4.07
C GLY A 218 -12.03 25.76 -4.34
N LEU A 219 -11.34 24.70 -4.75
CA LEU A 219 -11.94 23.46 -5.24
C LEU A 219 -11.74 22.27 -4.30
N LEU A 220 -10.96 22.44 -3.23
CA LEU A 220 -10.63 21.43 -2.24
C LEU A 220 -10.99 21.93 -0.83
N SER A 221 -11.12 21.01 0.13
CA SER A 221 -11.11 21.40 1.54
C SER A 221 -9.74 21.98 1.92
N ILE A 222 -9.72 22.82 2.95
CA ILE A 222 -8.49 23.47 3.45
C ILE A 222 -7.42 22.41 3.75
N ASP A 223 -7.77 21.38 4.52
CA ASP A 223 -6.83 20.31 4.88
C ASP A 223 -6.24 19.59 3.66
N ARG A 224 -7.08 19.25 2.67
CA ARG A 224 -6.61 18.57 1.43
C ARG A 224 -5.72 19.49 0.61
N LEU A 225 -6.04 20.77 0.54
CA LEU A 225 -5.22 21.75 -0.16
C LEU A 225 -3.84 21.86 0.50
N GLU A 226 -3.78 22.00 1.82
CA GLU A 226 -2.51 22.08 2.55
C GLU A 226 -1.63 20.85 2.31
N GLN A 227 -2.22 19.65 2.41
CA GLN A 227 -1.54 18.38 2.12
C GLN A 227 -1.03 18.32 0.68
N LEU A 228 -1.86 18.72 -0.30
CA LEU A 228 -1.48 18.75 -1.71
C LEU A 228 -0.34 19.74 -1.98
N LEU A 229 -0.33 20.92 -1.36
CA LEU A 229 0.72 21.92 -1.54
C LEU A 229 2.08 21.47 -0.99
N ILE A 230 2.08 20.71 0.10
CA ILE A 230 3.28 20.04 0.60
C ILE A 230 3.77 19.02 -0.43
N ALA A 231 2.88 18.13 -0.90
CA ALA A 231 3.23 17.10 -1.88
C ALA A 231 3.76 17.68 -3.20
N VAL A 232 3.19 18.79 -3.68
CA VAL A 232 3.67 19.54 -4.85
C VAL A 232 5.08 20.07 -4.64
N SER A 233 5.38 20.61 -3.46
CA SER A 233 6.71 21.13 -3.13
C SER A 233 7.76 20.03 -3.18
N GLU A 234 7.45 18.89 -2.56
CA GLU A 234 8.33 17.72 -2.54
C GLU A 234 8.50 17.13 -3.94
N ALA A 235 7.43 17.04 -4.73
CA ALA A 235 7.46 16.51 -6.09
C ALA A 235 8.36 17.36 -7.01
N VAL A 236 8.18 18.69 -7.00
CA VAL A 236 9.00 19.61 -7.79
C VAL A 236 10.44 19.64 -7.29
N THR A 237 10.66 19.61 -5.98
CA THR A 237 12.01 19.53 -5.40
C THR A 237 12.73 18.26 -5.84
N ASN A 238 12.04 17.12 -5.85
CA ASN A 238 12.61 15.86 -6.32
C ASN A 238 12.94 15.91 -7.82
N GLY A 239 12.03 16.43 -8.66
CA GLY A 239 12.27 16.59 -10.09
C GLY A 239 13.50 17.46 -10.37
N LEU A 240 13.65 18.58 -9.65
CA LEU A 240 14.78 19.51 -9.83
C LEU A 240 16.11 18.97 -9.30
N ARG A 241 16.09 18.19 -8.21
CA ARG A 241 17.31 17.69 -7.55
C ARG A 241 17.80 16.35 -8.11
N HIS A 242 16.87 15.47 -8.48
CA HIS A 242 17.16 14.08 -8.82
C HIS A 242 16.76 13.71 -10.24
N GLY A 243 15.87 14.48 -10.86
CA GLY A 243 15.44 14.30 -12.24
C GLY A 243 16.38 14.92 -13.26
N LEU A 244 15.94 14.94 -14.52
CA LEU A 244 16.62 15.66 -15.60
C LEU A 244 15.69 16.74 -16.19
N PRO A 245 16.20 17.94 -16.49
CA PRO A 245 15.36 19.02 -17.02
C PRO A 245 14.82 18.70 -18.43
N PRO A 246 13.69 19.31 -18.83
CA PRO A 246 12.90 20.23 -18.02
C PRO A 246 11.99 19.50 -17.02
N VAL A 247 11.83 20.08 -15.84
CA VAL A 247 10.82 19.67 -14.86
C VAL A 247 9.51 20.36 -15.21
N ARG A 248 8.51 19.59 -15.63
CA ARG A 248 7.19 20.11 -16.00
C ARG A 248 6.13 19.76 -14.97
N LEU A 249 5.41 20.76 -14.46
CA LEU A 249 4.24 20.57 -13.60
C LEU A 249 2.97 20.90 -14.38
N ARG A 250 2.01 19.98 -14.36
CA ARG A 250 0.66 20.20 -14.90
C ARG A 250 -0.41 19.82 -13.89
N ALA A 251 -1.51 20.55 -13.87
CA ALA A 251 -2.64 20.30 -12.98
C ALA A 251 -3.99 20.29 -13.72
N TRP A 252 -4.88 19.42 -13.28
CA TRP A 252 -6.27 19.28 -13.74
C TRP A 252 -7.20 19.16 -12.55
N HIS A 253 -8.46 19.55 -12.72
CA HIS A 253 -9.51 19.33 -11.73
C HIS A 253 -10.81 18.95 -12.43
N GLY A 254 -11.51 17.96 -11.88
CA GLY A 254 -12.79 17.48 -12.36
C GLY A 254 -13.27 16.31 -11.50
N ASP A 255 -14.56 16.00 -11.55
CA ASP A 255 -15.16 14.86 -10.85
C ASP A 255 -14.82 14.78 -9.35
N GLY A 256 -14.69 15.94 -8.69
CA GLY A 256 -14.38 16.02 -7.26
C GLY A 256 -12.93 15.66 -6.90
N ARG A 257 -12.01 15.64 -7.87
CA ARG A 257 -10.58 15.39 -7.66
C ARG A 257 -9.68 16.35 -8.41
N THR A 258 -8.51 16.58 -7.85
CA THR A 258 -7.40 17.29 -8.46
C THR A 258 -6.30 16.30 -8.81
N VAL A 259 -5.82 16.36 -10.05
CA VAL A 259 -4.71 15.55 -10.54
C VAL A 259 -3.55 16.47 -10.88
N ILE A 260 -2.38 16.21 -10.32
CA ILE A 260 -1.14 16.92 -10.63
C ILE A 260 -0.12 15.93 -11.16
N THR A 261 0.52 16.25 -12.27
CA THR A 261 1.69 15.51 -12.75
C THR A 261 2.93 16.38 -12.67
N VAL A 262 3.99 15.84 -12.08
CA VAL A 262 5.35 16.36 -12.20
C VAL A 262 6.14 15.40 -13.06
N ARG A 263 6.73 15.90 -14.16
CA ARG A 263 7.51 15.13 -15.12
C ARG A 263 8.92 15.68 -15.24
N ASP A 264 9.87 14.80 -15.45
CA ASP A 264 11.26 15.13 -15.77
C ASP A 264 11.85 14.08 -16.72
N GLY A 265 13.00 14.34 -17.33
CA GLY A 265 13.65 13.44 -18.29
C GLY A 265 14.47 12.30 -17.65
N GLY A 266 14.41 12.15 -16.33
CA GLY A 266 15.17 11.16 -15.58
C GLY A 266 14.59 9.75 -15.67
N ALA A 267 15.30 8.79 -15.06
CA ALA A 267 14.87 7.40 -15.03
C ALA A 267 13.87 7.09 -13.90
N GLY A 268 13.70 8.00 -12.94
CA GLY A 268 12.96 7.78 -11.69
C GLY A 268 13.81 7.12 -10.60
N PRO A 269 13.21 6.87 -9.41
CA PRO A 269 13.89 6.19 -8.33
C PRO A 269 14.19 4.72 -8.68
N THR A 270 15.36 4.24 -8.28
CA THR A 270 15.77 2.83 -8.45
C THR A 270 15.41 1.95 -7.25
N ASP A 271 15.06 2.58 -6.12
CA ASP A 271 14.61 1.88 -4.92
C ASP A 271 13.16 1.38 -5.11
N PRO A 272 12.89 0.07 -5.08
CA PRO A 272 11.53 -0.47 -5.23
C PRO A 272 10.58 0.02 -4.13
N TYR A 273 11.12 0.37 -2.96
CA TYR A 273 10.34 0.83 -1.81
C TYR A 273 10.13 2.35 -1.79
N ALA A 274 10.57 3.05 -2.83
CA ALA A 274 10.46 4.49 -2.95
C ALA A 274 9.00 4.97 -2.73
N GLY A 275 8.82 5.80 -1.71
CA GLY A 275 7.51 6.33 -1.30
C GLY A 275 6.75 5.46 -0.29
N LEU A 276 7.06 4.16 -0.18
CA LEU A 276 6.43 3.26 0.77
C LEU A 276 7.19 3.18 2.09
N LEU A 277 8.51 3.24 2.04
CA LEU A 277 9.39 3.28 3.20
C LEU A 277 10.17 4.60 3.25
N PRO A 278 10.53 5.10 4.45
CA PRO A 278 11.51 6.17 4.60
C PRO A 278 12.85 5.74 4.00
N ALA A 279 13.53 6.65 3.29
CA ALA A 279 14.88 6.36 2.79
C ALA A 279 15.83 6.03 3.97
N THR A 280 16.54 4.91 3.88
CA THR A 280 17.43 4.39 4.92
C THR A 280 18.80 5.08 4.96
N ASN A 281 19.12 5.89 3.96
CA ASN A 281 20.38 6.62 3.85
C ASN A 281 20.32 7.87 4.74
N GLY A 282 20.77 7.74 5.99
CA GLY A 282 20.72 8.74 7.08
C GLY A 282 21.42 10.09 6.87
N GLY A 283 21.34 10.68 5.68
CA GLY A 283 21.61 12.10 5.43
C GLY A 283 20.34 12.95 5.54
N PRO A 284 20.46 14.29 5.67
CA PRO A 284 19.32 15.19 5.59
C PRO A 284 18.75 15.21 4.16
N GLY A 285 17.74 14.37 3.90
CA GLY A 285 17.07 14.25 2.60
C GLY A 285 16.45 12.86 2.42
N GLY A 286 15.49 12.71 1.50
CA GLY A 286 14.92 11.39 1.15
C GLY A 286 13.56 11.03 1.77
N LEU A 287 12.97 11.91 2.58
CA LEU A 287 11.60 11.73 3.10
C LEU A 287 10.52 12.29 2.16
N GLY A 288 10.87 13.11 1.17
CA GLY A 288 9.90 13.84 0.35
C GLY A 288 8.91 12.94 -0.36
N LEU A 289 9.38 11.87 -1.02
CA LEU A 289 8.49 10.93 -1.70
C LEU A 289 7.65 10.10 -0.72
N TRP A 290 8.20 9.76 0.46
CA TRP A 290 7.46 9.08 1.52
C TRP A 290 6.38 9.98 2.16
N LEU A 291 6.64 11.29 2.26
CA LEU A 291 5.64 12.27 2.68
C LEU A 291 4.51 12.40 1.66
N ILE A 292 4.85 12.48 0.36
CA ILE A 292 3.86 12.52 -0.73
C ILE A 292 2.87 11.35 -0.62
N HIS A 293 3.37 10.12 -0.44
CA HIS A 293 2.55 8.91 -0.31
C HIS A 293 1.69 8.84 0.97
N GLN A 294 1.94 9.72 1.95
CA GLN A 294 1.12 9.83 3.16
C GLN A 294 0.08 10.94 3.10
N LEU A 295 0.28 11.92 2.22
CA LEU A 295 -0.54 13.12 2.13
C LEU A 295 -1.55 13.06 1.00
N CYS A 296 -1.20 12.44 -0.13
CA CYS A 296 -2.12 12.32 -1.26
C CYS A 296 -3.10 11.15 -1.10
N ASP A 297 -4.27 11.28 -1.73
CA ASP A 297 -5.29 10.23 -1.76
C ASP A 297 -4.95 9.11 -2.77
N HIS A 298 -4.12 9.41 -3.77
CA HIS A 298 -3.45 8.42 -4.62
C HIS A 298 -2.13 8.97 -5.18
N VAL A 299 -1.14 8.10 -5.32
CA VAL A 299 0.15 8.43 -5.94
C VAL A 299 0.55 7.30 -6.88
N ALA A 300 0.79 7.66 -8.14
CA ALA A 300 1.37 6.75 -9.13
C ALA A 300 2.63 7.36 -9.71
N PHE A 301 3.65 6.54 -9.93
CA PHE A 301 4.83 6.97 -10.64
C PHE A 301 5.44 5.85 -11.47
N GLY A 302 6.26 6.25 -12.43
CA GLY A 302 6.94 5.34 -13.33
C GLY A 302 7.43 6.03 -14.57
N ARG A 303 7.99 5.24 -15.49
CA ARG A 303 8.43 5.75 -16.79
C ARG A 303 7.23 6.02 -17.69
N ALA A 304 7.28 7.15 -18.39
CA ALA A 304 6.31 7.52 -19.40
C ALA A 304 7.03 8.16 -20.59
N GLY A 305 7.16 7.41 -21.69
CA GLY A 305 7.97 7.82 -22.84
C GLY A 305 9.46 7.82 -22.49
N ASP A 306 10.12 8.96 -22.74
CA ASP A 306 11.54 9.18 -22.53
C ASP A 306 11.91 9.68 -21.12
N GLY A 307 10.92 9.87 -20.24
CA GLY A 307 11.14 10.41 -18.90
C GLY A 307 10.39 9.71 -17.78
N PHE A 308 10.40 10.35 -16.63
CA PHE A 308 9.71 9.94 -15.41
C PHE A 308 8.48 10.82 -15.19
N VAL A 309 7.41 10.21 -14.66
CA VAL A 309 6.21 10.93 -14.21
C VAL A 309 5.87 10.50 -12.80
N LEU A 310 5.59 11.50 -11.96
CA LEU A 310 4.92 11.36 -10.68
C LEU A 310 3.54 12.02 -10.80
N ARG A 311 2.48 11.24 -10.58
CA ARG A 311 1.10 11.73 -10.48
C ARG A 311 0.66 11.74 -9.02
N LEU A 312 0.10 12.87 -8.61
CA LEU A 312 -0.54 13.10 -7.33
C LEU A 312 -2.05 13.26 -7.58
N THR A 313 -2.86 12.58 -6.78
CA THR A 313 -4.31 12.79 -6.76
C THR A 313 -4.76 13.21 -5.36
N ALA A 314 -5.59 14.24 -5.29
CA ALA A 314 -6.28 14.67 -4.07
C ALA A 314 -7.78 14.79 -4.35
N GLY A 315 -8.61 14.12 -3.56
CA GLY A 315 -10.05 14.01 -3.81
C GLY A 315 -10.51 12.57 -4.02
N ALA A 316 -11.65 12.42 -4.69
CA ALA A 316 -12.15 11.09 -5.06
C ALA A 316 -11.15 10.38 -5.99
N VAL A 317 -10.98 9.08 -5.82
CA VAL A 317 -10.12 8.21 -6.65
C VAL A 317 -10.93 7.04 -7.18
#